data_AF-A0A2V7DLP9-F1
#
_entry.id   AF-A0A2V7DLP9-F1
#
_cell.length_a   1.000
_cell.length_b   1.000
_cell.length_c   1.000
_cell.angle_alpha   90.00
_cell.angle_beta   90.00
_cell.angle_gamma   90.00
#
_symmetry.space_group_name_H-M   'P 1'
#
loop_
_entity.id
_entity.type
_entity.pdbx_description
1 polymer ?
#
loop_
_entity_poly.entity_id
_entity_poly.type
_entity_poly.pdbx_seq_one_letter_code
_entity_poly.pdbx_strand_id
1 'polypeptide(L)'
;GAFVYPLLLVAAGYAIARGHLPWGRVVIAGTVLLLLVIPWLTFYKFQSQDTPIMDRARRASDAMAEVSARGALDRGIEALVGRSVGVVGMTAVFIQVVPDLSPFEYGRTFLIQATHLVPRVVWPNKPNMSEQLNAYSRRAGLIDEEDDATTATFDAVSEYYVNFGIIGVFVLSLLHGYYLRALHRWLVERSLFIIGAPMFVVFILINFDFFGVFQTMLAHTRQIPVWTVILYFLSRDTRVNA
;
A
#
# COMPACT_ATOMS: atom_id res chain seq x y z
N GLY A 1 0.07 -7.54 7.09
CA GLY A 1 -0.09 -7.15 5.68
C GLY A 1 -1.10 -8.03 4.98
N ALA A 2 -0.72 -9.24 4.57
CA ALA A 2 -1.48 -10.08 3.64
C ALA A 2 -2.90 -10.55 4.07
N PHE A 3 -3.22 -10.61 5.37
CA PHE A 3 -4.50 -11.15 5.86
C PHE A 3 -5.65 -10.13 5.98
N VAL A 4 -5.35 -8.83 5.96
CA VAL A 4 -6.39 -7.77 6.07
C VAL A 4 -7.13 -7.61 4.74
N TYR A 5 -6.45 -7.86 3.63
CA TYR A 5 -6.97 -7.61 2.28
C TYR A 5 -8.11 -8.55 1.84
N PRO A 6 -8.08 -9.88 2.12
CA PRO A 6 -9.21 -10.76 1.83
C PRO A 6 -10.45 -10.43 2.67
N LEU A 7 -10.26 -9.94 3.91
CA LEU A 7 -11.37 -9.58 4.79
C LEU A 7 -12.10 -8.32 4.29
N LEU A 8 -11.35 -7.32 3.83
CA LEU A 8 -11.90 -6.12 3.20
C LEU A 8 -12.66 -6.46 1.91
N LEU A 9 -12.18 -7.47 1.16
CA LEU A 9 -12.80 -7.99 -0.05
C LEU A 9 -14.17 -8.61 0.23
N VAL A 10 -14.25 -9.44 1.29
CA VAL A 10 -15.51 -10.05 1.75
C VAL A 10 -16.47 -8.98 2.28
N ALA A 11 -15.96 -7.99 3.03
CA ALA A 11 -16.77 -6.90 3.56
C ALA A 11 -17.31 -5.97 2.47
N ALA A 12 -16.47 -5.60 1.49
CA ALA A 12 -16.86 -4.77 0.35
C ALA A 12 -17.80 -5.53 -0.59
N GLY A 13 -17.54 -6.81 -0.86
CA GLY A 13 -18.44 -7.68 -1.62
C GLY A 13 -19.81 -7.83 -0.95
N TYR A 14 -19.84 -8.01 0.38
CA TYR A 14 -21.08 -8.05 1.16
C TYR A 14 -21.86 -6.72 1.11
N ALA A 15 -21.15 -5.59 1.21
CA ALA A 15 -21.74 -4.26 1.13
C ALA A 15 -22.35 -3.96 -0.24
N ILE A 16 -21.63 -4.31 -1.31
CA ILE A 16 -22.09 -4.14 -2.70
C ILE A 16 -23.28 -5.08 -2.99
N ALA A 17 -23.24 -6.32 -2.50
CA ALA A 17 -24.31 -7.30 -2.72
C ALA A 17 -25.65 -6.96 -2.03
N ARG A 18 -25.61 -6.24 -0.90
CA ARG A 18 -26.84 -5.88 -0.14
C ARG A 18 -27.36 -4.47 -0.40
N GLY A 19 -26.62 -3.63 -1.13
CA GLY A 19 -27.00 -2.24 -1.41
C GLY A 19 -27.03 -1.31 -0.19
N HIS A 20 -26.73 -1.82 1.01
CA HIS A 20 -26.67 -1.05 2.25
C HIS A 20 -25.41 -1.41 3.04
N LEU A 21 -24.61 -0.41 3.39
CA LEU A 21 -23.49 -0.59 4.30
C LEU A 21 -24.04 -0.71 5.73
N PRO A 22 -23.69 -1.75 6.52
CA PRO A 22 -24.11 -1.84 7.92
C PRO A 22 -23.32 -0.82 8.75
N TRP A 23 -23.67 0.46 8.62
CA TRP A 23 -22.94 1.60 9.18
C TRP A 23 -22.61 1.43 10.67
N GLY A 24 -23.53 0.88 11.47
CA GLY A 24 -23.25 0.58 12.87
C GLY A 24 -22.04 -0.35 13.06
N ARG A 25 -21.93 -1.42 12.27
CA ARG A 25 -20.79 -2.35 12.33
C ARG A 25 -19.51 -1.73 11.77
N VAL A 26 -19.62 -0.91 10.73
CA VAL A 26 -18.47 -0.20 10.14
C VAL A 26 -17.89 0.82 11.10
N VAL A 27 -18.75 1.59 11.78
CA VAL A 27 -18.32 2.55 12.81
C VAL A 27 -17.67 1.81 13.97
N ILE A 28 -18.26 0.73 14.47
CA ILE A 28 -17.65 -0.08 15.54
C ILE A 28 -16.29 -0.64 15.09
N ALA A 29 -16.22 -1.25 13.91
CA ALA A 29 -14.98 -1.80 13.37
C ALA A 29 -13.93 -0.71 13.19
N GLY A 30 -14.29 0.44 12.62
CA GLY A 30 -13.42 1.59 12.43
C GLY A 30 -12.89 2.14 13.75
N THR A 31 -13.74 2.28 14.77
CA THR A 31 -13.36 2.71 16.12
C THR A 31 -12.40 1.73 16.79
N VAL A 32 -12.66 0.42 16.70
CA VAL A 32 -11.73 -0.61 17.20
C VAL A 32 -10.39 -0.53 16.46
N LEU A 33 -10.44 -0.34 15.15
CA LEU A 33 -9.24 -0.27 14.33
C LEU A 33 -8.39 0.97 14.70
N LEU A 34 -9.05 2.10 14.94
CA LEU A 34 -8.41 3.37 15.25
C LEU A 34 -7.90 3.44 16.69
N LEU A 35 -8.63 2.90 17.66
CA LEU A 35 -8.27 3.00 19.09
C LEU A 35 -7.42 1.83 19.61
N LEU A 36 -7.54 0.65 19.01
CA LEU A 36 -6.82 -0.56 19.48
C LEU A 36 -5.79 -1.02 18.47
N VAL A 37 -6.20 -1.23 17.21
CA VAL A 37 -5.35 -1.94 16.24
C VAL A 37 -4.20 -1.06 15.73
N ILE A 38 -4.48 0.18 15.31
CA ILE A 38 -3.46 1.08 14.77
C ILE A 38 -2.41 1.44 15.83
N PRO A 39 -2.77 1.89 17.04
CA PRO A 39 -1.78 2.25 18.05
C PRO A 39 -0.94 1.06 18.50
N TRP A 40 -1.54 -0.12 18.64
CA TRP A 40 -0.81 -1.35 18.96
C TRP A 40 0.18 -1.74 17.86
N LEU A 41 -0.24 -1.66 16.58
CA LEU A 41 0.65 -1.92 15.45
C LEU A 41 1.81 -0.92 15.38
N THR A 42 1.56 0.34 15.74
CA THR A 42 2.61 1.36 15.82
C THR A 42 3.67 0.95 16.84
N PHE A 43 3.29 0.55 18.06
CA PHE A 43 4.23 0.04 19.06
C PHE A 43 4.95 -1.24 18.64
N TYR A 44 4.24 -2.16 17.99
CA TYR A 44 4.83 -3.39 17.47
C TYR A 44 5.92 -3.11 16.42
N LYS A 45 5.73 -2.07 15.61
CA LYS A 45 6.69 -1.64 14.59
C LYS A 45 7.93 -0.95 15.17
N PHE A 46 7.79 -0.24 16.29
CA PHE A 46 8.93 0.39 16.98
C PHE A 46 9.88 -0.62 17.65
N GLN A 47 9.49 -1.90 17.74
CA GLN A 47 10.37 -2.95 18.26
C GLN A 47 11.32 -3.46 17.17
N SER A 48 12.61 -3.57 17.50
CA SER A 48 13.66 -4.10 16.61
C SER A 48 13.27 -5.46 16.00
N GLN A 49 13.65 -5.67 14.73
CA GLN A 49 13.37 -6.92 14.03
C GLN A 49 14.12 -8.12 14.60
N ASP A 50 15.21 -7.90 15.34
CA ASP A 50 16.00 -8.97 15.98
C ASP A 50 15.34 -9.54 17.23
N THR A 51 14.29 -8.89 17.73
CA THR A 51 13.57 -9.36 18.91
C THR A 51 12.55 -10.45 18.53
N PRO A 52 12.46 -11.55 19.31
CA PRO A 52 11.50 -12.62 19.04
C PRO A 52 10.06 -12.09 18.94
N ILE A 53 9.27 -12.65 18.01
CA ILE A 53 7.90 -12.18 17.69
C ILE A 53 7.02 -12.11 18.95
N MET A 54 7.16 -13.09 19.85
CA MET A 54 6.38 -13.14 21.09
C MET A 54 6.73 -11.98 22.03
N ASP A 55 8.01 -11.62 22.12
CA ASP A 55 8.48 -10.54 22.97
C ASP A 55 8.07 -9.17 22.41
N ARG A 56 8.09 -9.03 21.07
CA ARG A 56 7.55 -7.85 20.38
C ARG A 56 6.08 -7.63 20.68
N ALA A 57 5.28 -8.70 20.60
CA ALA A 57 3.85 -8.64 20.85
C ALA A 57 3.53 -8.32 22.31
N ARG A 58 4.28 -8.90 23.27
CA ARG A 58 4.14 -8.58 24.71
C ARG A 58 4.46 -7.13 24.99
N ARG A 59 5.64 -6.64 24.57
CA ARG A 59 6.05 -5.24 24.79
C ARG A 59 5.10 -4.24 24.13
N ALA A 60 4.59 -4.54 22.93
CA ALA A 60 3.59 -3.69 22.29
C ALA A 60 2.27 -3.63 23.07
N SER A 61 1.89 -4.75 23.69
CA SER A 61 0.67 -4.83 24.52
C SER A 61 0.85 -4.12 25.85
N ASP A 62 2.02 -4.27 26.49
CA ASP A 62 2.36 -3.59 27.74
C ASP A 62 2.42 -2.07 27.53
N ALA A 63 3.12 -1.63 26.47
CA ALA A 63 3.16 -0.22 26.07
C ALA A 63 1.77 0.34 25.70
N MET A 64 0.86 -0.49 25.19
CA MET A 64 -0.52 -0.07 24.91
C MET A 64 -1.35 0.03 26.20
N ALA A 65 -1.14 -0.85 27.18
CA ALA A 65 -1.82 -0.85 28.46
C ALA A 65 -1.46 0.38 29.32
N GLU A 66 -0.27 0.92 29.14
CA GLU A 66 0.20 2.14 29.82
C GLU A 66 -0.37 3.44 29.21
N VAL A 67 -1.05 3.36 28.06
CA VAL A 67 -1.46 4.53 27.29
C VAL A 67 -2.93 4.84 27.50
N SER A 68 -3.22 6.08 27.90
CA SER A 68 -4.60 6.54 28.04
C SER A 68 -5.37 6.48 26.71
N ALA A 69 -6.70 6.35 26.76
CA ALA A 69 -7.54 6.32 25.55
C ALA A 69 -7.36 7.57 24.67
N ARG A 70 -7.06 8.74 25.27
CA ARG A 70 -6.72 9.96 24.53
C ARG A 70 -5.36 9.86 23.84
N GLY A 71 -4.33 9.34 24.52
CA GLY A 71 -3.02 9.13 23.88
C GLY A 71 -3.06 8.07 22.77
N ALA A 72 -3.90 7.04 22.89
CA ALA A 72 -4.14 6.09 21.83
C ALA A 72 -4.85 6.74 20.62
N LEU A 73 -5.85 7.59 20.88
CA LEU A 73 -6.53 8.37 19.85
C LEU A 73 -5.57 9.32 19.14
N ASP A 74 -4.79 10.11 19.88
CA ASP A 74 -3.84 11.07 19.33
C ASP A 74 -2.82 10.38 18.43
N ARG A 75 -2.25 9.23 18.86
CA ARG A 75 -1.35 8.44 18.02
C ARG A 75 -2.03 7.76 16.84
N GLY A 76 -3.28 7.33 16.99
CA GLY A 76 -4.08 6.80 15.89
C GLY A 76 -4.31 7.85 14.81
N ILE A 77 -4.66 9.08 15.22
CA ILE A 77 -4.84 10.24 14.36
C ILE A 77 -3.50 10.64 13.73
N GLU A 78 -2.42 10.75 14.51
CA GLU A 78 -1.09 11.07 14.02
C GLU A 78 -0.60 10.03 13.00
N ALA A 79 -0.85 8.74 13.23
CA ALA A 79 -0.53 7.69 12.27
C ALA A 79 -1.37 7.79 10.99
N LEU A 80 -2.63 8.24 11.07
CA LEU A 80 -3.50 8.47 9.91
C LEU A 80 -3.09 9.73 9.13
N VAL A 81 -2.82 10.83 9.83
CA VAL A 81 -2.41 12.12 9.27
C VAL A 81 -0.99 12.02 8.71
N GLY A 82 -0.06 11.40 9.42
CA GLY A 82 1.32 11.17 8.94
C GLY A 82 1.36 10.35 7.66
N ARG A 83 0.43 9.39 7.49
CA ARG A 83 0.30 8.63 6.23
C ARG A 83 -0.24 9.48 5.07
N SER A 84 -1.19 10.38 5.32
CA SER A 84 -1.77 11.21 4.26
C SER A 84 -0.91 12.44 3.92
N VAL A 85 -0.27 13.06 4.93
CA VAL A 85 0.66 14.19 4.76
C VAL A 85 2.00 13.71 4.22
N GLY A 86 2.43 12.48 4.49
CA GLY A 86 3.66 11.91 3.95
C GLY A 86 3.75 11.96 2.43
N VAL A 87 2.62 11.79 1.72
CA VAL A 87 2.54 11.92 0.25
C VAL A 87 2.91 13.35 -0.19
N VAL A 88 2.32 14.37 0.43
CA VAL A 88 2.56 15.77 0.07
C VAL A 88 3.93 16.25 0.53
N GLY A 89 4.38 15.80 1.70
CA GLY A 89 5.67 16.16 2.29
C GLY A 89 6.86 15.61 1.51
N MET A 90 6.81 14.35 1.08
CA MET A 90 7.91 13.74 0.31
C MET A 90 8.14 14.46 -1.01
N THR A 91 7.08 14.78 -1.75
CA THR A 91 7.19 15.49 -3.03
C THR A 91 7.90 16.84 -2.87
N ALA A 92 7.54 17.62 -1.84
CA ALA A 92 8.16 18.92 -1.59
C ALA A 92 9.66 18.80 -1.30
N VAL A 93 10.05 17.80 -0.51
CA VAL A 93 11.47 17.55 -0.17
C VAL A 93 12.24 17.13 -1.42
N PHE A 94 11.74 16.18 -2.22
CA PHE A 94 12.42 15.76 -3.44
C PHE A 94 12.54 16.89 -4.48
N ILE A 95 11.56 17.80 -4.57
CA ILE A 95 11.68 18.96 -5.46
C ILE A 95 12.84 19.88 -5.06
N GLN A 96 13.09 20.05 -3.76
CA GLN A 96 14.19 20.89 -3.25
C GLN A 96 15.55 20.19 -3.38
N VAL A 97 15.58 18.89 -3.15
CA VAL A 97 16.81 18.09 -3.01
C VAL A 97 17.34 17.58 -4.36
N VAL A 98 16.45 17.15 -5.26
CA VAL A 98 16.84 16.48 -6.52
C VAL A 98 17.64 17.38 -7.48
N PRO A 99 17.30 18.68 -7.68
CA PRO A 99 18.07 19.56 -8.56
C PRO A 99 19.56 19.66 -8.19
N ASP A 100 19.87 19.56 -6.90
CA ASP A 100 21.21 19.76 -6.36
C ASP A 100 22.02 18.45 -6.20
N LEU A 101 21.36 17.28 -6.21
CA LEU A 101 22.00 16.01 -5.83
C LEU A 101 22.31 15.04 -6.98
N SER A 102 21.68 15.11 -8.16
CA SER A 102 21.97 14.18 -9.26
C SER A 102 21.31 14.58 -10.58
N PRO A 103 21.81 14.15 -11.76
CA PRO A 103 20.95 13.99 -12.93
C PRO A 103 19.75 13.08 -12.60
N PHE A 104 18.62 13.32 -13.27
CA PHE A 104 17.42 12.51 -13.13
C PHE A 104 17.69 11.01 -13.30
N GLU A 105 16.88 10.17 -12.67
CA GLU A 105 17.07 8.71 -12.66
C GLU A 105 16.64 8.02 -13.97
N TYR A 106 15.93 8.72 -14.86
CA TYR A 106 15.52 8.26 -16.20
C TYR A 106 14.91 6.85 -16.25
N GLY A 107 14.15 6.46 -15.23
CA GLY A 107 13.47 5.17 -15.13
C GLY A 107 14.23 4.10 -14.35
N ARG A 108 15.37 4.41 -13.74
CA ARG A 108 16.12 3.45 -12.90
C ARG A 108 15.28 2.91 -11.74
N THR A 109 14.42 3.74 -11.14
CA THR A 109 13.53 3.27 -10.07
C THR A 109 12.52 2.22 -10.58
N PHE A 110 12.06 2.34 -11.82
CA PHE A 110 11.20 1.35 -12.47
C PHE A 110 11.93 0.03 -12.71
N LEU A 111 13.20 0.07 -13.10
CA LEU A 111 14.01 -1.15 -13.24
C LEU A 111 14.18 -1.86 -11.89
N ILE A 112 14.44 -1.10 -10.82
CA ILE A 112 14.51 -1.63 -9.45
C ILE A 112 13.17 -2.30 -9.08
N GLN A 113 12.03 -1.66 -9.38
CA GLN A 113 10.70 -2.24 -9.14
C GLN A 113 10.45 -3.49 -10.00
N ALA A 114 10.92 -3.54 -11.24
CA ALA A 114 10.74 -4.69 -12.12
C ALA A 114 11.39 -5.97 -11.56
N THR A 115 12.46 -5.84 -10.77
CA THR A 115 13.08 -6.98 -10.08
C THR A 115 12.11 -7.71 -9.14
N HIS A 116 11.01 -7.09 -8.71
CA HIS A 116 9.97 -7.76 -7.90
C HIS A 116 9.18 -8.82 -8.65
N LEU A 117 9.17 -8.82 -9.98
CA LEU A 117 8.52 -9.86 -10.75
C LEU A 117 9.22 -11.21 -10.62
N VAL A 118 10.53 -11.21 -10.37
CA VAL A 118 11.32 -12.44 -10.23
C VAL A 118 11.17 -12.98 -8.80
N PRO A 119 10.59 -14.17 -8.61
CA PRO A 119 10.47 -14.76 -7.27
C PRO A 119 11.85 -15.05 -6.66
N ARG A 120 11.97 -14.96 -5.33
CA ARG A 120 13.24 -15.29 -4.63
C ARG A 120 13.68 -16.75 -4.80
N VAL A 121 12.76 -17.64 -5.16
CA VAL A 121 13.12 -19.03 -5.52
C VAL A 121 14.01 -19.07 -6.77
N VAL A 122 13.80 -18.16 -7.71
CA VAL A 122 14.57 -18.07 -8.97
C VAL A 122 15.82 -17.20 -8.78
N TRP A 123 15.73 -16.15 -7.95
CA TRP A 123 16.87 -15.27 -7.62
C TRP A 123 16.99 -15.11 -6.09
N PRO A 124 17.69 -16.03 -5.40
CA PRO A 124 17.79 -16.02 -3.93
C PRO A 124 18.46 -14.76 -3.39
N ASN A 125 19.58 -14.37 -4.01
CA ASN A 125 20.39 -13.20 -3.64
C ASN A 125 19.87 -11.89 -4.24
N LYS A 126 18.57 -11.82 -4.58
CA LYS A 126 17.98 -10.61 -5.14
C LYS A 126 18.10 -9.43 -4.15
N PRO A 127 18.62 -8.28 -4.59
CA PRO A 127 18.65 -7.05 -3.80
C PRO A 127 17.26 -6.66 -3.30
N ASN A 128 17.18 -6.14 -2.08
CA ASN A 128 15.91 -5.67 -1.53
C ASN A 128 15.50 -4.37 -2.25
N MET A 129 14.33 -4.39 -2.89
CA MET A 129 13.80 -3.20 -3.58
C MET A 129 13.52 -2.07 -2.61
N SER A 130 12.92 -2.37 -1.45
CA SER A 130 12.58 -1.35 -0.46
C SER A 130 13.83 -0.67 0.06
N GLU A 131 14.92 -1.42 0.26
CA GLU A 131 16.22 -0.89 0.69
C GLU A 131 16.84 0.03 -0.36
N GLN A 132 16.80 -0.38 -1.64
CA GLN A 132 17.32 0.44 -2.75
C GLN A 132 16.52 1.72 -2.95
N LEU A 133 15.18 1.66 -2.82
CA LEU A 133 14.33 2.84 -2.95
C LEU A 133 14.45 3.74 -1.71
N ASN A 134 14.59 3.18 -0.50
CA ASN A 134 14.84 3.95 0.73
C ASN A 134 16.15 4.74 0.69
N ALA A 135 17.15 4.30 -0.08
CA ALA A 135 18.40 5.04 -0.23
C ALA A 135 18.19 6.46 -0.78
N TYR A 136 17.17 6.68 -1.61
CA TYR A 136 16.81 8.01 -2.10
C TYR A 136 16.24 8.88 -0.98
N SER A 137 15.40 8.31 -0.13
CA SER A 137 14.80 9.00 1.01
C SER A 137 15.82 9.32 2.10
N ARG A 138 16.81 8.44 2.33
CA ARG A 138 17.98 8.75 3.16
C ARG A 138 18.79 9.91 2.58
N ARG A 139 19.09 9.87 1.26
CA ARG A 139 19.81 10.94 0.58
C ARG A 139 19.08 12.28 0.62
N ALA A 140 17.75 12.25 0.67
CA ALA A 140 16.90 13.43 0.82
C ALA A 140 16.73 13.90 2.27
N GLY A 141 17.34 13.22 3.25
CA GLY A 141 17.21 13.53 4.68
C GLY A 141 15.82 13.23 5.25
N LEU A 142 15.01 12.40 4.57
CA LEU A 142 13.67 12.00 5.01
C LEU A 142 13.67 10.84 6.00
N ILE A 143 14.75 10.05 6.01
CA ILE A 143 14.94 8.91 6.92
C ILE A 143 16.35 9.05 7.50
N ASP A 144 16.49 8.79 8.80
CA ASP A 144 17.79 8.72 9.46
C ASP A 144 18.65 7.60 8.84
N GLU A 145 19.97 7.76 8.80
CA GLU A 145 20.88 6.77 8.22
C GLU A 145 20.83 5.43 8.98
N GLU A 146 20.46 5.47 10.26
CA GLU A 146 20.35 4.31 11.16
C GLU A 146 18.95 3.67 11.21
N ASP A 147 17.94 4.23 10.54
CA ASP A 147 16.56 3.70 10.55
C ASP A 147 16.28 2.75 9.38
N ASP A 148 16.46 1.44 9.64
CA ASP A 148 16.11 0.35 8.72
C ASP A 148 14.65 -0.10 8.79
N ALA A 149 13.86 0.42 9.76
CA ALA A 149 12.48 0.02 9.96
C ALA A 149 11.50 0.83 9.11
N THR A 150 11.85 2.08 8.78
CA THR A 150 11.00 2.99 8.01
C THR A 150 11.13 2.76 6.50
N THR A 151 10.04 2.39 5.84
CA THR A 151 9.95 2.29 4.37
C THR A 151 9.24 3.53 3.84
N ALA A 152 10.00 4.57 3.45
CA ALA A 152 9.45 5.79 2.84
C ALA A 152 9.89 5.86 1.37
N THR A 153 9.56 4.83 0.59
CA THR A 153 10.25 4.53 -0.67
C THR A 153 10.00 5.55 -1.77
N PHE A 154 8.75 5.81 -2.17
CA PHE A 154 8.33 6.96 -2.99
C PHE A 154 6.79 6.99 -3.04
N ASP A 155 6.19 8.17 -3.12
CA ASP A 155 4.85 8.32 -3.69
C ASP A 155 4.96 8.49 -5.22
N ALA A 156 3.84 8.38 -5.94
CA ALA A 156 3.85 8.48 -7.40
C ALA A 156 4.48 9.78 -7.90
N VAL A 157 4.13 10.92 -7.27
CA VAL A 157 4.55 12.23 -7.75
C VAL A 157 6.06 12.43 -7.53
N SER A 158 6.59 12.07 -6.36
CA SER A 158 8.04 12.11 -6.10
C SER A 158 8.80 11.22 -7.07
N GLU A 159 8.32 9.99 -7.30
CA GLU A 159 8.98 9.07 -8.24
C GLU A 159 9.03 9.66 -9.66
N TYR A 160 7.92 10.24 -10.13
CA TYR A 160 7.86 10.82 -11.46
C TYR A 160 8.82 12.00 -11.61
N TYR A 161 8.92 12.83 -10.56
CA TYR A 161 9.84 13.95 -10.52
C TYR A 161 11.31 13.50 -10.47
N VAL A 162 11.63 12.53 -9.62
CA VAL A 162 13.00 11.97 -9.51
C VAL A 162 13.47 11.38 -10.84
N ASN A 163 12.57 10.77 -11.63
CA ASN A 163 12.95 10.16 -12.89
C ASN A 163 13.00 11.11 -14.09
N PHE A 164 12.10 12.10 -14.19
CA PHE A 164 12.04 12.98 -15.38
C PHE A 164 11.58 14.44 -15.08
N GLY A 165 11.68 14.87 -13.82
CA GLY A 165 11.27 16.21 -13.38
C GLY A 165 9.79 16.49 -13.60
N ILE A 166 9.45 17.76 -13.81
CA ILE A 166 8.07 18.22 -13.99
C ILE A 166 7.38 17.59 -15.22
N ILE A 167 8.15 17.31 -16.28
CA ILE A 167 7.63 16.64 -17.48
C ILE A 167 7.22 15.21 -17.13
N GLY A 168 8.03 14.51 -16.34
CA GLY A 168 7.70 13.20 -15.79
C GLY A 168 6.40 13.20 -15.02
N VAL A 169 6.24 14.16 -14.09
CA VAL A 169 5.02 14.31 -13.29
C VAL A 169 3.80 14.43 -14.19
N PHE A 170 3.84 15.29 -15.21
CA PHE A 170 2.70 15.47 -16.12
C PHE A 170 2.39 14.21 -16.93
N VAL A 171 3.39 13.65 -17.63
CA VAL A 171 3.21 12.52 -18.55
C VAL A 171 2.82 11.25 -17.80
N LEU A 172 3.49 10.93 -16.70
CA LEU A 172 3.24 9.71 -15.94
C LEU A 172 1.95 9.80 -15.12
N SER A 173 1.51 10.99 -14.70
CA SER A 173 0.18 11.17 -14.09
C SER A 173 -0.93 10.92 -15.10
N LEU A 174 -0.78 11.39 -16.35
CA LEU A 174 -1.73 11.07 -17.44
C LEU A 174 -1.75 9.57 -17.73
N LEU A 175 -0.59 8.93 -17.80
CA LEU A 175 -0.49 7.47 -17.97
C LEU A 175 -1.16 6.72 -16.82
N HIS A 176 -0.97 7.19 -15.58
CA HIS A 176 -1.60 6.61 -14.39
C HIS A 176 -3.13 6.73 -14.46
N GLY A 177 -3.66 7.92 -14.76
CA GLY A 177 -5.11 8.13 -14.92
C GLY A 177 -5.70 7.28 -16.05
N TYR A 178 -5.00 7.19 -17.18
CA TYR A 178 -5.39 6.33 -18.29
C TYR A 178 -5.44 4.86 -17.90
N TYR A 179 -4.42 4.37 -17.17
CA TYR A 179 -4.38 2.99 -16.68
C TYR A 179 -5.57 2.68 -15.75
N LEU A 180 -5.86 3.55 -14.77
CA LEU A 180 -7.00 3.38 -13.87
C LEU A 180 -8.34 3.40 -14.61
N ARG A 181 -8.48 4.27 -15.62
CA ARG A 181 -9.67 4.32 -16.47
C ARG A 181 -9.83 3.03 -17.30
N ALA A 182 -8.74 2.53 -17.88
CA ALA A 182 -8.75 1.28 -18.63
C ALA A 182 -9.15 0.10 -17.72
N LEU A 183 -8.61 0.06 -16.51
CA LEU A 183 -8.92 -0.95 -15.50
C LEU A 183 -10.39 -0.89 -15.06
N HIS A 184 -10.91 0.30 -14.79
CA HIS A 184 -12.33 0.51 -14.47
C HIS A 184 -13.23 0.03 -15.61
N ARG A 185 -12.93 0.45 -16.85
CA ARG A 185 -13.72 0.04 -18.02
C ARG A 185 -13.69 -1.48 -18.23
N TRP A 186 -12.56 -2.13 -17.98
CA TRP A 186 -12.46 -3.56 -18.18
C TRP A 186 -13.14 -4.36 -17.06
N LEU A 187 -12.89 -4.01 -15.79
CA LEU A 187 -13.44 -4.73 -14.65
C LEU A 187 -14.89 -4.33 -14.35
N VAL A 188 -15.24 -3.06 -14.33
CA VAL A 188 -16.56 -2.62 -13.88
C VAL A 188 -17.57 -2.57 -15.02
N GLU A 189 -17.18 -2.01 -16.18
CA GLU A 189 -18.13 -1.79 -17.29
C GLU A 189 -18.28 -3.01 -18.22
N ARG A 190 -17.20 -3.78 -18.42
CA ARG A 190 -17.19 -4.90 -19.39
C ARG A 190 -17.30 -6.28 -18.76
N SER A 191 -16.95 -6.44 -17.50
CA SER A 191 -17.04 -7.74 -16.80
C SER A 191 -18.32 -7.82 -15.97
N LEU A 192 -18.61 -9.00 -15.42
CA LEU A 192 -19.74 -9.17 -14.51
C LEU A 192 -19.54 -8.26 -13.29
N PHE A 193 -20.42 -7.26 -13.12
CA PHE A 193 -20.30 -6.24 -12.09
C PHE A 193 -20.04 -6.82 -10.68
N ILE A 194 -20.72 -7.91 -10.32
CA ILE A 194 -20.59 -8.57 -9.01
C ILE A 194 -19.19 -9.15 -8.75
N ILE A 195 -18.42 -9.41 -9.81
CA ILE A 195 -17.05 -9.93 -9.74
C ILE A 195 -16.05 -8.78 -9.94
N GLY A 196 -16.26 -7.99 -10.99
CA GLY A 196 -15.32 -6.96 -11.40
C GLY A 196 -15.28 -5.73 -10.50
N ALA A 197 -16.41 -5.30 -9.92
CA ALA A 197 -16.41 -4.15 -9.01
C ALA A 197 -15.65 -4.45 -7.70
N PRO A 198 -15.83 -5.60 -7.02
CA PRO A 198 -14.96 -5.98 -5.90
C PRO A 198 -13.48 -6.08 -6.29
N MET A 199 -13.15 -6.68 -7.45
CA MET A 199 -11.77 -6.74 -7.94
C MET A 199 -11.15 -5.34 -8.10
N PHE A 200 -11.90 -4.41 -8.69
CA PHE A 200 -11.46 -3.02 -8.87
C PHE A 200 -11.26 -2.32 -7.52
N VAL A 201 -12.18 -2.47 -6.58
CA VAL A 201 -12.05 -1.92 -5.22
C VAL A 201 -10.80 -2.44 -4.52
N VAL A 202 -10.53 -3.74 -4.63
CA VAL A 202 -9.33 -4.36 -4.03
C VAL A 202 -8.05 -3.82 -4.65
N PHE A 203 -8.02 -3.68 -5.98
CA PHE A 203 -6.89 -3.08 -6.68
C PHE A 203 -6.62 -1.65 -6.21
N ILE A 204 -7.66 -0.84 -5.97
CA ILE A 204 -7.49 0.51 -5.41
C ILE A 204 -7.04 0.47 -3.94
N LEU A 205 -7.68 -0.35 -3.10
CA LEU A 205 -7.39 -0.41 -1.66
C LEU A 205 -6.00 -0.97 -1.35
N ILE A 206 -5.47 -1.87 -2.18
CA ILE A 206 -4.12 -2.43 -2.01
C ILE A 206 -3.03 -1.39 -2.33
N ASN A 207 -3.31 -0.44 -3.21
CA ASN A 207 -2.38 0.61 -3.61
C ASN A 207 -2.72 1.97 -2.96
N PHE A 208 -3.24 1.95 -1.73
CA PHE A 208 -3.69 3.16 -1.03
C PHE A 208 -2.58 4.20 -0.87
N ASP A 209 -1.31 3.78 -0.78
CA ASP A 209 -0.15 4.67 -0.65
C ASP A 209 0.19 5.45 -1.94
N PHE A 210 -0.70 5.43 -2.95
CA PHE A 210 -0.57 6.13 -4.24
C PHE A 210 0.82 5.93 -4.89
N PHE A 211 1.19 4.66 -5.10
CA PHE A 211 2.44 4.31 -5.76
C PHE A 211 2.48 4.76 -7.23
N GLY A 212 3.68 4.91 -7.77
CA GLY A 212 3.86 5.19 -9.20
C GLY A 212 3.16 4.17 -10.10
N VAL A 213 2.74 4.61 -11.29
CA VAL A 213 1.98 3.80 -12.25
C VAL A 213 2.65 2.46 -12.55
N PHE A 214 3.98 2.43 -12.63
CA PHE A 214 4.73 1.21 -12.89
C PHE A 214 4.59 0.21 -11.74
N GLN A 215 4.79 0.65 -10.50
CA GLN A 215 4.59 -0.18 -9.32
C GLN A 215 3.15 -0.68 -9.21
N THR A 216 2.16 0.17 -9.49
CA THR A 216 0.73 -0.23 -9.50
C THR A 216 0.46 -1.31 -10.55
N MET A 217 1.01 -1.17 -11.76
CA MET A 217 0.92 -2.21 -12.80
C MET A 217 1.52 -3.53 -12.32
N LEU A 218 2.74 -3.51 -11.78
CA LEU A 218 3.42 -4.70 -11.26
C LEU A 218 2.67 -5.35 -10.10
N ALA A 219 2.06 -4.55 -9.23
CA ALA A 219 1.26 -5.05 -8.12
C ALA A 219 0.01 -5.77 -8.63
N HIS A 220 -0.67 -5.21 -9.64
CA HIS A 220 -1.84 -5.85 -10.25
C HIS A 220 -1.47 -7.13 -11.02
N THR A 221 -0.35 -7.14 -11.75
CA THR A 221 0.13 -8.35 -12.45
C THR A 221 0.35 -9.51 -11.50
N ARG A 222 0.92 -9.26 -10.31
CA ARG A 222 1.15 -10.28 -9.28
C ARG A 222 -0.14 -10.89 -8.73
N GLN A 223 -1.28 -10.23 -8.88
CA GLN A 223 -2.57 -10.73 -8.42
C GLN A 223 -3.29 -11.60 -9.44
N ILE A 224 -2.84 -11.63 -10.70
CA ILE A 224 -3.47 -12.45 -11.76
C ILE A 224 -3.61 -13.92 -11.32
N PRO A 225 -2.59 -14.61 -10.77
CA PRO A 225 -2.74 -16.00 -10.35
C PRO A 225 -3.79 -16.19 -9.24
N VAL A 226 -3.83 -15.25 -8.27
CA VAL A 226 -4.79 -15.29 -7.16
C VAL A 226 -6.21 -15.16 -7.67
N TRP A 227 -6.46 -14.19 -8.56
CA TRP A 227 -7.77 -14.01 -9.17
C TRP A 227 -8.18 -15.18 -10.06
N THR A 228 -7.25 -15.77 -10.82
CA THR A 228 -7.54 -16.98 -11.60
C THR A 228 -8.02 -18.12 -10.71
N VAL A 229 -7.37 -18.34 -9.56
CA VAL A 229 -7.78 -19.37 -8.59
C VAL A 229 -9.14 -19.06 -7.98
N ILE A 230 -9.37 -17.82 -7.53
CA ILE A 230 -10.65 -17.40 -6.95
C ILE A 230 -11.78 -17.60 -7.97
N LEU A 231 -11.60 -17.12 -9.21
CA LEU A 231 -12.58 -17.25 -10.29
C LEU A 231 -12.83 -18.71 -10.66
N TYR A 232 -11.78 -19.56 -10.66
CA TYR A 232 -11.92 -20.99 -10.88
C TYR A 232 -12.82 -21.64 -9.83
N PHE A 233 -12.65 -21.33 -8.53
CA PHE A 233 -13.53 -21.87 -7.49
C PHE A 233 -14.94 -21.31 -7.56
N LEU A 234 -15.10 -20.00 -7.78
CA LEU A 234 -16.41 -19.37 -7.95
C LEU A 234 -17.19 -19.95 -9.14
N SER A 235 -16.48 -20.33 -10.22
CA SER A 235 -17.11 -20.97 -11.38
C SER A 235 -17.63 -22.38 -11.12
N ARG A 236 -17.16 -23.04 -10.05
CA ARG A 236 -17.52 -24.41 -9.70
C ARG A 236 -18.59 -24.52 -8.61
N ASP A 237 -18.92 -23.44 -7.93
CA ASP A 237 -19.96 -23.45 -6.89
C ASP A 237 -21.35 -23.37 -7.54
N THR A 238 -21.87 -24.53 -7.94
CA THR A 238 -23.15 -24.70 -8.66
C THR A 238 -24.39 -24.59 -7.78
N ARG A 239 -24.29 -24.13 -6.53
CA ARG A 239 -25.46 -23.93 -5.65
C ARG A 239 -26.38 -22.78 -6.07
N VAL A 240 -26.06 -22.07 -7.15
CA VAL A 240 -26.87 -20.98 -7.72
C VAL A 240 -27.84 -21.49 -8.82
N ASN A 241 -27.74 -22.77 -9.22
CA ASN A 241 -28.63 -23.38 -10.22
C ASN A 241 -29.66 -24.35 -9.61
N ALA A 242 -30.05 -24.16 -8.33
CA ALA A 242 -31.16 -24.88 -7.70
C ALA A 242 -32.41 -23.99 -7.62
#